data_AF-A0A165I191-F1
#
_entry.id   AF-A0A165I191-F1
#
_cell.length_a   1.000
_cell.length_b   1.000
_cell.length_c   1.000
_cell.angle_alpha   90.00
_cell.angle_beta   90.00
_cell.angle_gamma   90.00
#
_symmetry.space_group_name_H-M   'P 1'
#
loop_
_entity.id
_entity.type
_entity.pdbx_description
1 polymer ?
#
loop_
_entity_poly.entity_id
_entity_poly.type
_entity_poly.pdbx_seq_one_letter_code
_entity_poly.pdbx_strand_id
1 'polypeptide(L)'
;MEDFWTKKLGSQPTPATAASTTTSISVLSTPNEIAAASIPGPSQLPLQFAPGVFVAPTNTQNPLAGKSCIARYPHVEPAILQSVITHQLEFKSLYKLCARLTRIAPPTQSVNISASGMLSITDASVSKAFPDAQALTDSIATYLGICAFVIGAQHSASSGGFEHTWTINHGILSFTQLIHQLLPSYTWASVLAYAEQFYLSRRAEMAHGVYSGWLTPDLTLWPFLVPLAPGSAPAKTQPQSQSPRTRALPTPGVPIAQQVCLNYQQGRCPDPCRYGRVHSPATAQVAMTSPQAPKTA
;
A
#
# COMPACT_ATOMS: atom_id res chain seq x y z
N MET A 1 -12.40 -36.66 70.80
CA MET A 1 -13.11 -36.82 69.51
C MET A 1 -12.28 -36.12 68.44
N GLU A 2 -11.02 -36.47 68.17
CA GLU A 2 -10.42 -37.80 67.91
C GLU A 2 -11.25 -38.64 66.93
N ASP A 3 -10.58 -38.99 65.83
CA ASP A 3 -10.91 -39.99 64.82
C ASP A 3 -11.95 -39.66 63.75
N PHE A 4 -11.53 -38.94 62.70
CA PHE A 4 -12.16 -39.05 61.37
C PHE A 4 -11.15 -39.00 60.21
N TRP A 5 -9.98 -39.60 60.40
CA TRP A 5 -9.07 -39.99 59.32
C TRP A 5 -9.11 -41.52 59.18
N THR A 6 -9.70 -42.06 58.12
CA THR A 6 -9.17 -43.22 57.37
C THR A 6 -10.05 -43.64 56.18
N LYS A 7 -9.36 -43.93 55.06
CA LYS A 7 -9.75 -44.81 53.93
C LYS A 7 -10.74 -44.30 52.88
N LYS A 8 -10.16 -43.80 51.78
CA LYS A 8 -10.22 -44.48 50.47
C LYS A 8 -9.10 -43.96 49.55
N LEU A 9 -7.99 -44.72 49.46
CA LEU A 9 -7.09 -44.62 48.30
C LEU A 9 -7.79 -45.26 47.11
N GLY A 10 -8.30 -44.42 46.21
CA GLY A 10 -8.63 -44.79 44.85
C GLY A 10 -7.49 -44.37 43.94
N SER A 11 -6.86 -45.35 43.30
CA SER A 11 -5.75 -45.19 42.37
C SER A 11 -6.10 -44.21 41.24
N GLN A 12 -5.37 -43.09 41.18
CA GLN A 12 -5.46 -42.12 40.11
C GLN A 12 -4.53 -42.57 38.97
N PRO A 13 -5.00 -42.72 37.71
CA PRO A 13 -4.12 -43.03 36.60
C PRO A 13 -3.22 -41.82 36.31
N THR A 14 -1.92 -42.10 36.21
CA THR A 14 -0.88 -41.19 35.73
C THR A 14 -1.29 -40.58 34.38
N PRO A 15 -1.25 -39.24 34.20
CA PRO A 15 -1.30 -38.68 32.86
C PRO A 15 0.01 -39.06 32.17
N ALA A 16 -0.11 -39.83 31.08
CA ALA A 16 0.99 -40.14 30.20
C ALA A 16 1.64 -38.83 29.73
N THR A 17 2.95 -38.72 29.94
CA THR A 17 3.80 -37.67 29.39
C THR A 17 3.70 -37.75 27.86
N ALA A 18 2.81 -36.96 27.27
CA ALA A 18 2.82 -36.72 25.84
C ALA A 18 4.07 -35.89 25.55
N ALA A 19 5.10 -36.53 25.00
CA ALA A 19 6.23 -35.83 24.44
C ALA A 19 5.72 -34.91 23.34
N SER A 20 5.64 -33.61 23.60
CA SER A 20 5.47 -32.61 22.56
C SER A 20 6.74 -32.62 21.72
N THR A 21 6.73 -33.40 20.64
CA THR A 21 7.76 -33.30 19.61
C THR A 21 7.51 -31.99 18.88
N THR A 22 8.17 -30.92 19.32
CA THR A 22 8.18 -29.64 18.61
C THR A 22 8.95 -29.84 17.32
N THR A 23 8.26 -30.21 16.24
CA THR A 23 8.86 -30.28 14.91
C THR A 23 9.08 -28.86 14.42
N SER A 24 10.29 -28.35 14.59
CA SER A 24 10.71 -27.08 14.02
C SER A 24 10.76 -27.21 12.49
N ILE A 25 9.67 -26.85 11.82
CA ILE A 25 9.65 -26.76 10.36
C ILE A 25 10.48 -25.53 9.98
N SER A 26 11.65 -25.76 9.38
CA SER A 26 12.49 -24.68 8.90
C SER A 26 11.77 -24.00 7.74
N VAL A 27 11.59 -22.67 7.79
CA VAL A 27 10.93 -21.88 6.73
C VAL A 27 11.75 -21.88 5.42
N LEU A 28 12.96 -22.44 5.46
CA LEU A 28 13.83 -22.74 4.32
C LEU A 28 13.73 -24.19 3.79
N SER A 29 12.95 -25.07 4.41
CA SER A 29 12.84 -26.47 3.99
C SER A 29 12.11 -26.62 2.65
N THR A 30 12.51 -27.65 1.90
CA THR A 30 11.87 -28.00 0.63
C THR A 30 10.53 -28.72 0.86
N PRO A 31 9.57 -28.67 -0.08
CA PRO A 31 8.22 -29.22 0.12
C PRO A 31 8.18 -30.73 0.46
N ASN A 32 9.19 -31.50 0.06
CA ASN A 32 9.26 -32.93 0.35
C ASN A 32 9.47 -33.23 1.84
N GLU A 33 10.12 -32.34 2.60
CA GLU A 33 10.29 -32.51 4.04
C GLU A 33 9.00 -32.19 4.82
N ILE A 34 8.16 -31.30 4.28
CA ILE A 34 6.87 -30.91 4.89
C ILE A 34 5.80 -31.99 4.62
N ALA A 35 5.81 -32.60 3.44
CA ALA A 35 4.89 -33.69 3.11
C ALA A 35 5.18 -34.99 3.88
N ALA A 36 6.45 -35.28 4.14
CA ALA A 36 6.89 -36.51 4.83
C ALA A 36 6.59 -36.53 6.34
N ALA A 37 6.24 -35.39 6.96
CA ALA A 37 5.83 -35.31 8.37
C ALA A 37 4.36 -35.70 8.60
N SER A 38 3.62 -36.08 7.56
CA SER A 38 2.23 -36.51 7.67
C SER A 38 2.15 -37.93 8.23
N ILE A 39 1.88 -38.04 9.53
CA ILE A 39 1.51 -39.30 10.20
C ILE A 39 0.25 -39.88 9.50
N PRO A 40 0.18 -41.18 9.20
CA PRO A 40 -1.05 -41.81 8.73
C PRO A 40 -2.06 -41.88 9.89
N GLY A 41 -3.03 -40.97 9.90
CA GLY A 41 -4.20 -40.99 10.80
C GLY A 41 -5.41 -41.68 10.16
N PRO A 42 -6.35 -42.23 10.97
CA PRO A 42 -7.35 -43.20 10.51
C PRO A 42 -8.43 -42.58 9.61
N SER A 43 -8.98 -43.43 8.75
CA SER A 43 -9.99 -43.14 7.73
C SER A 43 -11.10 -42.19 8.21
N GLN A 44 -11.18 -41.00 7.60
CA GLN A 44 -12.25 -40.04 7.84
C GLN A 44 -13.53 -40.49 7.11
N LEU A 45 -14.64 -40.56 7.85
CA LEU A 45 -15.99 -40.61 7.28
C LEU A 45 -16.27 -39.31 6.50
N PRO A 46 -17.08 -39.34 5.42
CA PRO A 46 -17.32 -38.16 4.61
C PRO A 46 -18.08 -37.10 5.42
N LEU A 47 -17.41 -35.97 5.67
CA LEU A 47 -18.00 -34.76 6.22
C LEU A 47 -19.07 -34.23 5.25
N GLN A 48 -20.34 -34.27 5.66
CA GLN A 48 -21.42 -33.53 4.99
C GLN A 48 -21.21 -32.03 5.26
N PHE A 49 -20.84 -31.29 4.21
CA PHE A 49 -20.75 -29.83 4.25
C PHE A 49 -22.15 -29.21 4.16
N ALA A 50 -22.40 -28.15 4.95
CA ALA A 50 -23.61 -27.35 4.88
C ALA A 50 -23.74 -26.66 3.48
N PRO A 51 -24.96 -26.47 2.96
CA PRO A 51 -25.15 -25.83 1.66
C PRO A 51 -24.71 -24.35 1.73
N GLY A 52 -23.69 -24.00 0.94
CA GLY A 52 -23.14 -22.64 0.86
C GLY A 52 -21.62 -22.52 0.99
N VAL A 53 -20.90 -23.61 1.29
CA VAL A 53 -19.43 -23.60 1.32
C VAL A 53 -18.89 -23.55 -0.11
N PHE A 54 -18.25 -22.44 -0.46
CA PHE A 54 -17.50 -22.32 -1.71
C PHE A 54 -16.29 -23.24 -1.62
N VAL A 55 -16.36 -24.42 -2.25
CA VAL A 55 -15.20 -25.30 -2.39
C VAL A 55 -14.21 -24.58 -3.31
N ALA A 56 -13.05 -24.22 -2.78
CA ALA A 56 -12.00 -23.60 -3.58
C ALA A 56 -11.63 -24.56 -4.73
N PRO A 57 -11.56 -24.08 -5.99
CA PRO A 57 -11.10 -24.92 -7.09
C PRO A 57 -9.68 -25.40 -6.76
N THR A 58 -9.46 -26.71 -6.84
CA THR A 58 -8.13 -27.33 -6.79
C THR A 58 -7.37 -27.01 -8.06
N ASN A 59 -7.11 -25.72 -8.30
CA ASN A 59 -6.37 -25.30 -9.47
C ASN A 59 -4.87 -25.48 -9.19
N THR A 60 -4.31 -26.56 -9.70
CA THR A 60 -2.87 -26.88 -9.69
C THR A 60 -2.05 -25.99 -10.63
N GLN A 61 -2.68 -25.04 -11.35
CA GLN A 61 -1.99 -24.18 -12.33
C GLN A 61 -1.24 -22.99 -11.72
N ASN A 62 -1.27 -22.76 -10.41
CA ASN A 62 -0.43 -21.70 -9.83
C ASN A 62 1.04 -22.19 -9.80
N PRO A 63 1.95 -21.65 -10.64
CA PRO A 63 3.34 -22.11 -10.70
C PRO A 63 4.12 -21.87 -9.40
N LEU A 64 3.59 -20.99 -8.53
CA LEU A 64 4.16 -20.67 -7.23
C LEU A 64 3.51 -21.47 -6.08
N ALA A 65 2.49 -22.29 -6.34
CA ALA A 65 1.92 -23.18 -5.33
C ALA A 65 3.00 -24.10 -4.75
N GLY A 66 3.05 -24.21 -3.43
CA GLY A 66 4.07 -25.00 -2.71
C GLY A 66 5.50 -24.46 -2.80
N LYS A 67 5.77 -23.33 -3.47
CA LYS A 67 7.10 -22.72 -3.49
C LYS A 67 7.39 -21.96 -2.19
N SER A 68 8.66 -21.98 -1.77
CA SER A 68 9.14 -21.27 -0.59
C SER A 68 9.00 -19.75 -0.71
N CYS A 69 9.10 -19.04 0.43
CA CYS A 69 9.03 -17.58 0.46
C CYS A 69 10.08 -16.93 -0.45
N ILE A 70 11.31 -17.47 -0.47
CA ILE A 70 12.42 -16.98 -1.30
C ILE A 70 12.06 -17.04 -2.79
N ALA A 71 11.43 -18.13 -3.24
CA ALA A 71 11.01 -18.29 -4.63
C ALA A 71 9.86 -17.34 -5.03
N ARG A 72 9.05 -16.89 -4.06
CA ARG A 72 7.95 -15.92 -4.29
C ARG A 72 8.42 -14.47 -4.30
N TYR A 73 9.49 -14.17 -3.55
CA TYR A 73 10.06 -12.83 -3.43
C TYR A 73 11.54 -12.81 -3.83
N PRO A 74 11.89 -13.15 -5.10
CA PRO A 74 13.28 -13.27 -5.53
C PRO A 74 14.06 -11.95 -5.56
N HIS A 75 13.35 -10.82 -5.50
CA HIS A 75 13.93 -9.48 -5.45
C HIS A 75 14.29 -9.03 -4.03
N VAL A 76 13.87 -9.77 -3.00
CA VAL A 76 14.14 -9.45 -1.60
C VAL A 76 15.31 -10.29 -1.12
N GLU A 77 16.30 -9.66 -0.51
CA GLU A 77 17.45 -10.34 0.05
C GLU A 77 17.03 -11.35 1.13
N PRO A 78 17.61 -12.57 1.19
CA PRO A 78 17.25 -13.58 2.18
C PRO A 78 17.33 -13.11 3.63
N ALA A 79 18.32 -12.27 3.98
CA ALA A 79 18.45 -11.71 5.33
C ALA A 79 17.28 -10.77 5.70
N ILE A 80 16.78 -10.00 4.73
CA ILE A 80 15.60 -9.15 4.90
C ILE A 80 14.34 -10.00 5.04
N LEU A 81 14.17 -11.04 4.21
CA LEU A 81 13.05 -11.99 4.36
C LEU A 81 13.03 -12.61 5.75
N GLN A 82 14.17 -13.08 6.25
CA GLN A 82 14.27 -13.65 7.59
C GLN A 82 13.88 -12.62 8.67
N SER A 83 14.31 -11.37 8.51
CA SER A 83 13.96 -10.28 9.43
C SER A 83 12.46 -9.95 9.42
N VAL A 84 11.78 -10.12 8.28
CA VAL A 84 10.32 -10.00 8.19
C VAL A 84 9.63 -11.15 8.92
N ILE A 85 10.09 -12.38 8.68
CA ILE A 85 9.56 -13.62 9.28
C ILE A 85 9.64 -13.56 10.82
N THR A 86 10.72 -13.01 11.37
CA THR A 86 10.91 -12.87 12.82
C THR A 86 10.32 -11.59 13.40
N HIS A 87 9.62 -10.77 12.60
CA HIS A 87 9.10 -9.46 12.98
C HIS A 87 10.17 -8.50 13.54
N GLN A 88 11.42 -8.60 13.07
CA GLN A 88 12.53 -7.75 13.50
C GLN A 88 12.90 -6.66 12.49
N LEU A 89 12.34 -6.67 11.28
CA LEU A 89 12.65 -5.65 10.28
C LEU A 89 12.32 -4.24 10.78
N GLU A 90 13.29 -3.33 10.71
CA GLU A 90 13.12 -1.93 11.08
C GLU A 90 12.31 -1.16 10.03
N PHE A 91 11.58 -0.12 10.45
CA PHE A 91 10.76 0.69 9.55
C PHE A 91 11.57 1.30 8.42
N LYS A 92 12.73 1.89 8.73
CA LYS A 92 13.66 2.46 7.75
C LYS A 92 14.20 1.45 6.74
N SER A 93 14.10 0.14 7.01
CA SER A 93 14.55 -0.92 6.10
C SER A 93 13.43 -1.46 5.21
N LEU A 94 12.17 -1.05 5.41
CA LEU A 94 11.04 -1.52 4.60
C LEU A 94 11.19 -1.17 3.11
N TYR A 95 11.89 -0.08 2.76
CA TYR A 95 12.12 0.28 1.36
C TYR A 95 12.83 -0.82 0.57
N LYS A 96 13.61 -1.68 1.25
CA LYS A 96 14.29 -2.83 0.63
C LYS A 96 13.32 -3.91 0.13
N LEU A 97 12.05 -3.85 0.55
CA LEU A 97 10.98 -4.72 0.06
C LEU A 97 10.33 -4.17 -1.21
N CYS A 98 10.48 -2.87 -1.50
CA CYS A 98 9.89 -2.28 -2.69
C CYS A 98 10.80 -2.51 -3.90
N ALA A 99 10.40 -3.41 -4.81
CA ALA A 99 11.14 -3.71 -6.04
C ALA A 99 11.45 -2.46 -6.89
N ARG A 100 10.59 -1.44 -6.85
CA ARG A 100 10.79 -0.17 -7.53
C ARG A 100 11.98 0.60 -6.94
N LEU A 101 12.09 0.64 -5.61
CA LEU A 101 13.13 1.38 -4.90
C LEU A 101 14.46 0.64 -4.85
N THR A 102 14.48 -0.69 -4.87
CA THR A 102 15.73 -1.47 -4.87
C THR A 102 16.41 -1.52 -6.24
N ARG A 103 15.66 -1.27 -7.33
CA ARG A 103 16.20 -1.17 -8.69
C ARG A 103 16.82 0.20 -8.98
N ILE A 104 16.32 1.23 -8.33
CA ILE A 104 16.89 2.57 -8.37
C ILE A 104 18.01 2.58 -7.31
N ALA A 105 19.16 3.19 -7.61
CA ALA A 105 20.33 3.16 -6.73
C ALA A 105 19.94 3.40 -5.25
N PRO A 106 20.55 2.67 -4.30
CA PRO A 106 20.16 2.72 -2.90
C PRO A 106 20.19 4.17 -2.39
N PRO A 107 19.31 4.55 -1.45
CA PRO A 107 19.30 5.89 -0.89
C PRO A 107 20.72 6.18 -0.36
N THR A 108 21.35 7.20 -0.94
CA THR A 108 22.76 7.49 -0.73
C THR A 108 23.02 7.77 0.74
N GLN A 109 23.74 6.87 1.40
CA GLN A 109 24.34 7.15 2.70
C GLN A 109 25.28 8.34 2.52
N SER A 110 25.01 9.44 3.21
CA SER A 110 25.88 10.60 3.14
C SER A 110 27.00 10.41 4.17
N VAL A 111 28.21 10.21 3.67
CA VAL A 111 29.43 10.26 4.48
C VAL A 111 29.77 11.72 4.71
N ASN A 112 29.62 12.18 5.95
CA ASN A 112 30.03 13.52 6.36
C ASN A 112 31.37 13.40 7.08
N ILE A 113 32.38 14.14 6.61
CA ILE A 113 33.64 14.29 7.32
C ILE A 113 33.52 15.59 8.13
N SER A 114 33.45 15.45 9.45
CA SER A 114 33.40 16.61 10.35
C SER A 114 34.72 17.40 10.32
N ALA A 115 34.69 18.67 10.72
CA ALA A 115 35.88 19.52 10.77
C ALA A 115 36.99 19.00 11.71
N SER A 116 36.67 18.06 12.61
CA SER A 116 37.63 17.36 13.47
C SER A 116 38.23 16.10 12.84
N GLY A 117 37.94 15.82 11.56
CA GLY A 117 38.43 14.62 10.85
C GLY A 117 37.66 13.34 11.18
N MET A 118 36.60 13.41 11.99
CA MET A 118 35.77 12.25 12.30
C MET A 118 34.80 11.98 11.14
N LEU A 119 34.88 10.76 10.60
CA LEU A 119 34.05 10.28 9.49
C LEU A 119 32.73 9.75 10.06
N SER A 120 31.64 10.46 9.81
CA SER A 120 30.30 10.11 10.27
C SER A 120 29.44 9.66 9.09
N ILE A 121 29.09 8.38 9.07
CA ILE A 121 28.10 7.84 8.12
C ILE A 121 26.73 8.24 8.64
N THR A 122 26.06 9.15 7.94
CA THR A 122 24.70 9.53 8.28
C THR A 122 23.77 8.61 7.49
N ASP A 123 22.97 7.83 8.21
CA ASP A 123 21.99 6.94 7.59
C ASP A 123 20.96 7.76 6.79
N ALA A 124 20.41 7.16 5.73
CA ALA A 124 19.38 7.83 4.95
C ALA A 124 18.17 8.13 5.85
N SER A 125 17.75 9.40 5.91
CA SER A 125 16.55 9.75 6.66
C SER A 125 15.34 8.96 6.13
N VAL A 126 14.37 8.66 7.00
CA VAL A 126 13.14 7.94 6.64
C VAL A 126 12.45 8.59 5.44
N SER A 127 12.47 9.92 5.35
CA SER A 127 11.95 10.68 4.20
C SER A 127 12.69 10.42 2.88
N LYS A 128 13.99 10.07 2.91
CA LYS A 128 14.74 9.64 1.71
C LYS A 128 14.41 8.19 1.34
N ALA A 129 14.19 7.33 2.32
CA ALA A 129 13.80 5.93 2.08
C ALA A 129 12.40 5.84 1.45
N PHE A 130 11.49 6.75 1.82
CA PHE A 130 10.12 6.82 1.29
C PHE A 130 9.84 8.19 0.66
N PRO A 131 10.21 8.39 -0.61
CA PRO A 131 10.04 9.68 -1.29
C PRO A 131 8.57 10.04 -1.52
N ASP A 132 7.69 9.05 -1.62
CA ASP A 132 6.27 9.23 -1.88
C ASP A 132 5.41 8.18 -1.14
N ALA A 133 4.10 8.42 -1.11
CA ALA A 133 3.14 7.52 -0.47
C ALA A 133 3.13 6.12 -1.09
N GLN A 134 3.31 6.03 -2.41
CA GLN A 134 3.33 4.75 -3.13
C GLN A 134 4.49 3.87 -2.66
N ALA A 135 5.67 4.46 -2.45
CA ALA A 135 6.86 3.77 -1.94
C ALA A 135 6.60 3.14 -0.57
N LEU A 136 5.94 3.90 0.33
CA LEU A 136 5.55 3.41 1.64
C LEU A 136 4.53 2.27 1.54
N THR A 137 3.44 2.48 0.79
CA THR A 137 2.36 1.49 0.67
C THR A 137 2.83 0.21 -0.02
N ASP A 138 3.65 0.29 -1.06
CA ASP A 138 4.22 -0.88 -1.74
C ASP A 138 5.14 -1.67 -0.80
N SER A 139 5.94 -0.98 0.00
CA SER A 139 6.84 -1.61 0.98
C SER A 139 6.06 -2.34 2.06
N ILE A 140 5.03 -1.70 2.62
CA ILE A 140 4.15 -2.29 3.64
C ILE A 140 3.31 -3.43 3.06
N ALA A 141 2.76 -3.28 1.85
CA ALA A 141 2.01 -4.34 1.18
C ALA A 141 2.89 -5.57 0.95
N THR A 142 4.15 -5.38 0.54
CA THR A 142 5.10 -6.49 0.38
C THR A 142 5.43 -7.15 1.72
N TYR A 143 5.69 -6.34 2.76
CA TYR A 143 5.94 -6.81 4.13
C TYR A 143 4.80 -7.69 4.66
N LEU A 144 3.57 -7.19 4.59
CA LEU A 144 2.39 -7.90 5.05
C LEU A 144 2.04 -9.10 4.17
N GLY A 145 2.32 -9.04 2.86
CA GLY A 145 2.19 -10.19 1.97
C GLY A 145 3.13 -11.34 2.35
N ILE A 146 4.37 -11.04 2.73
CA ILE A 146 5.32 -12.04 3.25
C ILE A 146 4.77 -12.61 4.57
N CYS A 147 4.32 -11.76 5.51
CA CYS A 147 3.73 -12.23 6.77
C CYS A 147 2.51 -13.13 6.53
N ALA A 148 1.59 -12.73 5.66
CA ALA A 148 0.40 -13.52 5.31
C ALA A 148 0.76 -14.89 4.73
N PHE A 149 1.78 -14.95 3.86
CA PHE A 149 2.28 -16.21 3.32
C PHE A 149 2.82 -17.13 4.43
N VAL A 150 3.65 -16.60 5.32
CA VAL A 150 4.30 -17.36 6.40
C VAL A 150 3.26 -17.84 7.41
N ILE A 151 2.34 -16.97 7.82
CA ILE A 151 1.22 -17.30 8.71
C ILE A 151 0.38 -18.41 8.09
N GLY A 152 -0.01 -18.26 6.83
CA GLY A 152 -0.80 -19.27 6.11
C GLY A 152 -0.07 -20.61 6.00
N ALA A 153 1.24 -20.60 5.76
CA ALA A 153 2.04 -21.83 5.70
C ALA A 153 2.15 -22.53 7.07
N GLN A 154 2.41 -21.78 8.13
CA GLN A 154 2.63 -22.31 9.49
C GLN A 154 1.33 -22.74 10.17
N HIS A 155 0.23 -22.04 9.92
CA HIS A 155 -1.04 -22.20 10.64
C HIS A 155 -2.14 -22.81 9.78
N SER A 156 -1.84 -23.32 8.58
CA SER A 156 -2.84 -23.93 7.68
C SER A 156 -3.67 -25.04 8.34
N ALA A 157 -3.10 -25.75 9.32
CA ALA A 157 -3.77 -26.81 10.07
C ALA A 157 -4.42 -26.36 11.40
N SER A 158 -4.20 -25.12 11.84
CA SER A 158 -4.78 -24.61 13.09
C SER A 158 -6.02 -23.74 12.82
N SER A 159 -6.95 -23.73 13.76
CA SER A 159 -8.25 -23.04 13.65
C SER A 159 -8.17 -21.51 13.50
N GLY A 160 -6.98 -20.90 13.53
CA GLY A 160 -6.77 -19.45 13.38
C GLY A 160 -5.94 -19.04 12.16
N GLY A 161 -5.34 -19.97 11.41
CA GLY A 161 -4.42 -19.61 10.32
C GLY A 161 -5.08 -18.83 9.19
N PHE A 162 -6.30 -19.23 8.81
CA PHE A 162 -7.10 -18.51 7.83
C PHE A 162 -7.45 -17.10 8.32
N GLU A 163 -7.98 -16.98 9.53
CA GLU A 163 -8.39 -15.69 10.11
C GLU A 163 -7.23 -14.71 10.27
N HIS A 164 -6.06 -15.18 10.72
CA HIS A 164 -4.86 -14.33 10.82
C HIS A 164 -4.38 -13.87 9.44
N THR A 165 -4.37 -14.77 8.45
CA THR A 165 -3.99 -14.44 7.07
C THR A 165 -4.97 -13.44 6.46
N TRP A 166 -6.28 -13.65 6.67
CA TRP A 166 -7.33 -12.74 6.22
C TRP A 166 -7.18 -11.36 6.87
N THR A 167 -6.97 -11.33 8.18
CA THR A 167 -6.77 -10.09 8.97
C THR A 167 -5.61 -9.27 8.42
N ILE A 168 -4.47 -9.91 8.15
CA ILE A 168 -3.28 -9.22 7.62
C ILE A 168 -3.53 -8.66 6.21
N ASN A 169 -4.16 -9.45 5.33
CA ASN A 169 -4.50 -8.99 3.99
C ASN A 169 -5.46 -7.80 4.00
N HIS A 170 -6.48 -7.82 4.87
CA HIS A 170 -7.36 -6.67 5.06
C HIS A 170 -6.65 -5.48 5.71
N GLY A 171 -5.66 -5.73 6.56
CA GLY A 171 -4.78 -4.72 7.13
C GLY A 171 -4.03 -3.91 6.08
N ILE A 172 -3.57 -4.56 4.99
CA ILE A 172 -2.91 -3.88 3.86
C ILE A 172 -3.83 -2.81 3.26
N LEU A 173 -5.09 -3.18 3.01
CA LEU A 173 -6.08 -2.29 2.42
C LEU A 173 -6.42 -1.14 3.36
N SER A 174 -6.63 -1.47 4.64
CA SER A 174 -6.98 -0.49 5.69
C SER A 174 -5.87 0.53 5.89
N PHE A 175 -4.62 0.08 5.98
CA PHE A 175 -3.46 0.97 6.08
C PHE A 175 -3.28 1.84 4.82
N THR A 176 -3.38 1.25 3.63
CA THR A 176 -3.28 1.99 2.36
C THR A 176 -4.36 3.07 2.26
N GLN A 177 -5.60 2.76 2.63
CA GLN A 177 -6.70 3.71 2.65
C GLN A 177 -6.43 4.84 3.65
N LEU A 178 -5.97 4.51 4.86
CA LEU A 178 -5.62 5.49 5.88
C LEU A 178 -4.55 6.46 5.38
N ILE A 179 -3.45 5.97 4.80
CA ILE A 179 -2.40 6.85 4.25
C ILE A 179 -3.00 7.81 3.22
N HIS A 180 -3.80 7.33 2.27
CA HIS A 180 -4.44 8.19 1.28
C HIS A 180 -5.40 9.24 1.88
N GLN A 181 -6.09 8.92 2.98
CA GLN A 181 -6.93 9.87 3.70
C GLN A 181 -6.13 10.96 4.42
N LEU A 182 -4.92 10.66 4.87
CA LEU A 182 -4.06 11.61 5.56
C LEU A 182 -3.35 12.60 4.61
N LEU A 183 -2.91 12.13 3.43
CA LEU A 183 -2.17 12.95 2.45
C LEU A 183 -2.78 14.33 2.12
N PRO A 184 -4.11 14.50 1.92
CA PRO A 184 -4.66 15.81 1.57
C PRO A 184 -4.66 16.82 2.72
N SER A 185 -4.47 16.38 3.97
CA SER A 185 -4.64 17.23 5.17
C SER A 185 -3.34 17.44 5.94
N TYR A 186 -2.35 16.57 5.77
CA TYR A 186 -1.16 16.54 6.61
C TYR A 186 0.13 16.52 5.77
N THR A 187 1.21 17.06 6.35
CA THR A 187 2.53 17.05 5.70
C THR A 187 3.06 15.62 5.56
N TRP A 188 3.75 15.33 4.46
CA TRP A 188 4.30 13.98 4.21
C TRP A 188 5.23 13.51 5.33
N ALA A 189 6.08 14.38 5.85
CA ALA A 189 6.98 14.06 6.96
C ALA A 189 6.20 13.60 8.21
N SER A 190 5.09 14.25 8.54
CA SER A 190 4.25 13.84 9.69
C SER A 190 3.48 12.54 9.43
N VAL A 191 3.05 12.29 8.19
CA VAL A 191 2.43 11.01 7.79
C VAL A 191 3.45 9.87 7.89
N LEU A 192 4.71 10.10 7.52
CA LEU A 192 5.78 9.12 7.71
C LEU A 192 6.06 8.83 9.18
N ALA A 193 6.12 9.85 10.03
CA ALA A 193 6.30 9.67 11.47
C ALA A 193 5.14 8.87 12.08
N TYR A 194 3.89 9.16 11.66
CA TYR A 194 2.72 8.35 12.02
C TYR A 194 2.88 6.90 11.59
N ALA A 195 3.24 6.67 10.31
CA ALA A 195 3.38 5.33 9.75
C ALA A 195 4.48 4.52 10.45
N GLU A 196 5.59 5.17 10.84
CA GLU A 196 6.66 4.55 11.60
C GLU A 196 6.18 4.07 12.97
N GLN A 197 5.54 4.94 13.75
CA GLN A 197 5.02 4.57 15.07
C GLN A 197 3.93 3.51 14.98
N PHE A 198 3.02 3.64 14.01
CA PHE A 198 1.99 2.65 13.73
C PHE A 198 2.63 1.29 13.43
N TYR A 199 3.59 1.23 12.51
CA TYR A 199 4.31 0.02 12.16
C TYR A 199 5.00 -0.63 13.37
N LEU A 200 5.69 0.15 14.20
CA LEU A 200 6.39 -0.37 15.37
C LEU A 200 5.44 -1.03 16.37
N SER A 201 4.31 -0.38 16.66
CA SER A 201 3.26 -0.93 17.53
C SER A 201 2.68 -2.22 16.96
N ARG A 202 2.29 -2.22 15.69
CA ARG A 202 1.71 -3.40 15.03
C ARG A 202 2.71 -4.54 14.89
N ARG A 203 3.99 -4.24 14.65
CA ARG A 203 5.06 -5.25 14.62
C ARG A 203 5.24 -5.91 15.99
N ALA A 204 5.17 -5.15 17.08
CA ALA A 204 5.21 -5.70 18.43
C ALA A 204 4.00 -6.59 18.73
N GLU A 205 2.79 -6.21 18.30
CA GLU A 205 1.60 -7.06 18.41
C GLU A 205 1.76 -8.38 17.64
N MET A 206 2.26 -8.33 16.41
CA MET A 206 2.48 -9.53 15.60
C MET A 206 3.52 -10.48 16.19
N ALA A 207 4.55 -9.96 16.86
CA ALA A 207 5.51 -10.79 17.59
C ALA A 207 4.84 -11.64 18.69
N HIS A 208 3.65 -11.25 19.15
CA HIS A 208 2.82 -11.99 20.10
C HIS A 208 1.63 -12.72 19.44
N GLY A 209 1.60 -12.81 18.10
CA GLY A 209 0.53 -13.45 17.36
C GLY A 209 -0.78 -12.67 17.31
N VAL A 210 -0.76 -11.37 17.64
CA VAL A 210 -1.92 -10.48 17.56
C VAL A 210 -1.86 -9.68 16.27
N TYR A 211 -2.87 -9.86 15.40
CA TYR A 211 -2.89 -9.25 14.05
C TYR A 211 -3.97 -8.18 13.88
N SER A 212 -4.94 -8.11 14.79
CA SER A 212 -6.13 -7.26 14.66
C SER A 212 -5.84 -5.76 14.60
N GLY A 213 -4.73 -5.30 15.19
CA GLY A 213 -4.38 -3.88 15.19
C GLY A 213 -4.19 -3.29 13.78
N TRP A 214 -3.85 -4.13 12.79
CA TRP A 214 -3.72 -3.68 11.40
C TRP A 214 -5.05 -3.25 10.76
N LEU A 215 -6.19 -3.66 11.31
CA LEU A 215 -7.52 -3.33 10.77
C LEU A 215 -7.99 -1.93 11.18
N THR A 216 -7.39 -1.33 12.21
CA THR A 216 -7.89 -0.10 12.81
C THR A 216 -6.82 0.99 12.80
N PRO A 217 -7.15 2.22 12.38
CA PRO A 217 -6.29 3.37 12.58
C PRO A 217 -5.97 3.57 14.06
N ASP A 218 -4.73 3.93 14.36
CA ASP A 218 -4.34 4.28 15.73
C ASP A 218 -4.58 5.77 15.97
N LEU A 219 -5.68 6.09 16.65
CA LEU A 219 -6.05 7.47 16.94
C LEU A 219 -5.15 8.11 18.00
N THR A 220 -4.45 7.31 18.80
CA THR A 220 -3.50 7.84 19.80
C THR A 220 -2.28 8.49 19.13
N LEU A 221 -2.03 8.15 17.87
CA LEU A 221 -0.94 8.71 17.06
C LEU A 221 -1.35 9.96 16.27
N TRP A 222 -2.63 10.36 16.26
CA TRP A 222 -3.07 11.58 15.57
C TRP A 222 -2.38 12.87 16.04
N PRO A 223 -2.01 13.06 17.32
CA PRO A 223 -1.27 14.25 17.76
C PRO A 223 0.08 14.46 17.06
N PHE A 224 0.67 13.42 16.45
CA PHE A 224 1.92 13.53 15.68
C PHE A 224 1.71 14.06 14.26
N LEU A 225 0.46 14.16 13.80
CA LEU A 225 0.14 14.65 12.46
C LEU A 225 0.21 16.19 12.44
N VAL A 226 0.99 16.73 11.49
CA VAL A 226 1.17 18.17 11.31
C VAL A 226 0.32 18.60 10.11
N PRO A 227 -0.73 19.43 10.32
CA PRO A 227 -1.59 19.88 9.24
C PRO A 227 -0.82 20.64 8.16
N LEU A 228 -1.28 20.52 6.92
CA LEU A 228 -0.84 21.38 5.83
C LEU A 228 -1.24 22.84 6.11
N ALA A 229 -0.38 23.79 5.70
CA ALA A 229 -0.69 25.21 5.86
C ALA A 229 -1.97 25.59 5.08
N PRO A 230 -2.83 26.48 5.61
CA PRO A 230 -4.01 26.95 4.89
C PRO A 230 -3.62 27.49 3.50
N GLY A 231 -4.19 26.92 2.44
CA GLY A 231 -3.87 27.28 1.05
C GLY A 231 -2.82 26.42 0.34
N SER A 232 -2.20 25.45 1.04
CA SER A 232 -1.26 24.49 0.43
C SER A 232 -1.90 23.19 -0.05
N ALA A 233 -3.23 23.07 0.03
CA ALA A 233 -3.93 21.92 -0.52
C ALA A 233 -3.64 21.81 -2.03
N PRO A 234 -3.26 20.63 -2.54
CA PRO A 234 -3.13 20.44 -3.98
C PRO A 234 -4.47 20.80 -4.60
N ALA A 235 -4.44 21.75 -5.55
CA ALA A 235 -5.64 22.23 -6.24
C ALA A 235 -6.45 21.01 -6.67
N LYS A 236 -7.64 20.83 -6.08
CA LYS A 236 -8.57 19.77 -6.46
C LYS A 236 -8.68 19.82 -7.98
N THR A 237 -8.22 18.78 -8.65
CA THR A 237 -8.38 18.60 -10.08
C THR A 237 -9.87 18.77 -10.37
N GLN A 238 -10.24 19.93 -10.93
CA GLN A 238 -11.57 20.10 -11.48
C GLN A 238 -11.81 18.96 -12.47
N PRO A 239 -13.04 18.42 -12.56
CA PRO A 239 -13.38 17.49 -13.63
C PRO A 239 -13.02 18.16 -14.96
N GLN A 240 -12.27 17.45 -15.80
CA GLN A 240 -11.80 17.90 -17.11
C GLN A 240 -12.97 18.44 -17.94
N SER A 241 -13.17 19.74 -17.91
CA SER A 241 -13.77 20.49 -19.01
C SER A 241 -12.64 20.79 -19.97
N GLN A 242 -12.56 19.97 -21.03
CA GLN A 242 -12.06 20.28 -22.37
C GLN A 242 -10.99 21.39 -22.47
N SER A 243 -9.77 20.95 -22.79
CA SER A 243 -8.63 21.66 -23.38
C SER A 243 -8.75 23.17 -23.59
N PRO A 244 -7.78 23.99 -23.10
CA PRO A 244 -7.66 25.36 -23.56
C PRO A 244 -7.13 25.33 -25.00
N ARG A 245 -8.02 25.50 -25.99
CA ARG A 245 -7.62 26.09 -27.27
C ARG A 245 -7.02 27.45 -26.96
N THR A 246 -5.79 27.63 -27.42
CA THR A 246 -5.03 28.87 -27.50
C THR A 246 -5.93 30.10 -27.55
N ARG A 247 -5.93 30.86 -26.45
CA ARG A 247 -6.52 32.18 -26.37
C ARG A 247 -5.69 33.09 -27.28
N ALA A 248 -6.12 33.25 -28.54
CA ALA A 248 -5.58 34.29 -29.39
C ALA A 248 -5.78 35.63 -28.67
N LEU A 249 -4.66 36.29 -28.38
CA LEU A 249 -4.63 37.64 -27.84
C LEU A 249 -5.42 38.56 -28.77
N PRO A 250 -6.20 39.54 -28.26
CA PRO A 250 -6.81 40.54 -29.12
C PRO A 250 -5.70 41.27 -29.86
N THR A 251 -5.74 41.26 -31.20
CA THR A 251 -4.86 42.08 -32.02
C THR A 251 -5.04 43.55 -31.59
N PRO A 252 -3.99 44.27 -31.17
CA PRO A 252 -4.11 45.66 -30.79
C PRO A 252 -4.57 46.49 -32.00
N GLY A 253 -5.68 47.21 -31.87
CA GLY A 253 -6.09 48.22 -32.86
C GLY A 253 -7.48 48.07 -33.50
N VAL A 254 -8.22 46.97 -33.27
CA VAL A 254 -9.57 46.81 -33.85
C VAL A 254 -10.66 47.30 -32.88
N PRO A 255 -11.47 48.31 -33.24
CA PRO A 255 -12.57 48.80 -32.41
C PRO A 255 -13.53 47.68 -32.00
N ILE A 256 -14.05 47.72 -30.77
CA ILE A 256 -14.94 46.68 -30.20
C ILE A 256 -16.18 46.46 -31.09
N ALA A 257 -16.67 47.52 -31.74
CA ALA A 257 -17.78 47.50 -32.69
C ALA A 257 -17.53 46.68 -33.97
N GLN A 258 -16.28 46.29 -34.25
CA GLN A 258 -15.90 45.46 -35.39
C GLN A 258 -15.46 44.05 -34.98
N GLN A 259 -15.39 43.77 -33.67
CA GLN A 259 -15.01 42.45 -33.18
C GLN A 259 -16.23 41.52 -33.20
N VAL A 260 -16.03 40.29 -33.70
CA VAL A 260 -17.10 39.29 -33.76
C VAL A 260 -17.41 38.76 -32.35
N CYS A 261 -18.69 38.64 -32.02
CA CYS A 261 -19.15 38.09 -30.75
C CYS A 261 -19.05 36.56 -30.74
N LEU A 262 -18.09 36.01 -30.00
CA LEU A 262 -17.93 34.57 -29.85
C LEU A 262 -19.11 33.91 -29.11
N ASN A 263 -19.76 34.64 -28.19
CA ASN A 263 -20.93 34.13 -27.49
C ASN A 263 -22.16 33.97 -28.40
N TYR A 264 -22.26 34.80 -29.46
CA TYR A 264 -23.29 34.65 -30.47
C TYR A 264 -23.07 33.41 -31.34
N GLN A 265 -21.82 33.14 -31.74
CA GLN A 265 -21.48 31.90 -32.46
C GLN A 265 -21.80 30.64 -31.65
N GLN A 266 -21.83 30.74 -30.32
CA GLN A 266 -22.22 29.65 -29.42
C GLN A 266 -23.73 29.61 -29.12
N GLY A 267 -24.53 30.50 -29.72
CA GLY A 267 -25.98 30.60 -29.49
C GLY A 267 -26.38 31.15 -28.11
N ARG A 268 -25.44 31.77 -27.40
CA ARG A 268 -25.60 32.21 -25.99
C ARG A 268 -25.73 33.72 -25.83
N CYS A 269 -25.71 34.49 -26.93
CA CYS A 269 -25.82 35.95 -26.88
C CYS A 269 -27.15 36.43 -27.47
N PRO A 270 -27.95 37.23 -26.74
CA PRO A 270 -29.14 37.87 -27.29
C PRO A 270 -28.76 38.98 -28.29
N ASP A 271 -29.58 39.20 -29.32
CA ASP A 271 -29.37 40.19 -30.39
C ASP A 271 -30.23 41.45 -30.13
N PRO A 272 -29.66 42.67 -30.02
CA PRO A 272 -28.25 43.04 -30.25
C PRO A 272 -27.31 42.71 -29.09
N CYS A 273 -26.02 42.51 -29.41
CA CYS A 273 -24.99 42.17 -28.43
C CYS A 273 -24.88 43.21 -27.30
N ARG A 274 -25.00 42.77 -26.04
CA ARG A 274 -24.83 43.63 -24.86
C ARG A 274 -23.46 44.33 -24.78
N TYR A 275 -22.44 43.77 -25.43
CA TYR A 275 -21.09 44.32 -25.46
C TYR A 275 -20.77 45.08 -26.76
N GLY A 276 -21.77 45.36 -27.59
CA GLY A 276 -21.62 46.13 -28.83
C GLY A 276 -20.78 45.44 -29.91
N ARG A 277 -20.63 44.11 -29.85
CA ARG A 277 -19.87 43.30 -30.82
C ARG A 277 -20.75 42.83 -31.96
N VAL A 278 -20.17 42.58 -33.13
CA VAL A 278 -20.93 42.16 -34.33
C VAL A 278 -21.32 40.69 -34.22
N HIS A 279 -22.60 40.39 -34.43
CA HIS A 279 -23.13 39.05 -34.59
C HIS A 279 -23.01 38.62 -36.05
N SER A 280 -21.95 37.86 -36.37
CA SER A 280 -21.73 37.33 -37.72
C SER A 280 -21.85 35.81 -37.72
N PRO A 281 -22.63 35.19 -38.65
CA PRO A 281 -22.71 33.74 -38.78
C PRO A 281 -21.33 33.17 -39.15
N ALA A 282 -20.98 32.01 -38.58
CA ALA A 282 -19.64 31.42 -38.65
C ALA A 282 -19.11 31.20 -40.08
N THR A 283 -19.99 31.15 -41.08
CA THR A 283 -19.66 30.94 -42.49
C THR A 283 -19.09 32.18 -43.21
N ALA A 284 -19.11 33.37 -42.60
CA ALA A 284 -18.72 34.61 -43.27
C ALA A 284 -17.22 34.99 -43.11
N GLN A 285 -16.40 34.23 -42.39
CA GLN A 285 -15.02 34.62 -42.06
C GLN A 285 -13.95 34.29 -43.12
N VAL A 286 -14.31 33.73 -44.28
CA VAL A 286 -13.32 33.32 -45.31
C VAL A 286 -13.06 34.40 -46.39
N ALA A 287 -13.83 35.48 -46.45
CA ALA A 287 -13.79 36.41 -47.59
C ALA A 287 -12.92 37.68 -47.43
N MET A 288 -12.01 37.76 -46.45
CA MET A 288 -11.20 38.98 -46.24
C MET A 288 -9.72 38.73 -45.96
N THR A 289 -9.06 37.89 -46.76
CA THR A 289 -7.59 37.95 -46.95
C THR A 289 -7.22 37.39 -48.32
N SER A 290 -7.22 38.24 -49.34
CA SER A 290 -6.54 37.95 -50.62
C SER A 290 -5.60 39.11 -50.94
N PRO A 291 -4.27 38.95 -50.82
CA PRO A 291 -3.31 39.95 -51.25
C PRO A 291 -3.12 39.87 -52.77
N GLN A 292 -3.34 41.00 -53.45
CA GLN A 292 -2.99 41.23 -54.85
C GLN A 292 -1.47 41.10 -55.05
N ALA A 293 -1.05 40.23 -55.96
CA ALA A 293 0.35 40.09 -56.38
C ALA A 293 0.79 41.28 -57.26
N PRO A 294 2.03 41.79 -57.12
CA PRO A 294 2.56 42.80 -58.01
C PRO A 294 3.01 42.19 -59.35
N LYS A 295 2.61 42.83 -60.45
CA LYS A 295 3.13 42.59 -61.79
C LYS A 295 4.55 43.15 -61.89
N THR A 296 5.52 42.30 -62.18
CA THR A 296 6.83 42.73 -62.70
C THR A 296 6.77 42.85 -64.22
N ALA A 297 7.41 43.91 -64.70
CA ALA A 297 7.67 44.21 -66.10
C ALA A 297 8.66 43.24 -66.75
#